data_AF-A0A4Q3J7T6-F1
#
_entry.id   AF-A0A4Q3J7T6-F1
#
_cell.length_a   1.000
_cell.length_b   1.000
_cell.length_c   1.000
_cell.angle_alpha   90.00
_cell.angle_beta   90.00
_cell.angle_gamma   90.00
#
_symmetry.space_group_name_H-M   'P 1'
#
loop_
_entity.id
_entity.type
_entity.pdbx_description
1 polymer ?
#
loop_
_entity_poly.entity_id
_entity_poly.type
_entity_poly.pdbx_seq_one_letter_code
_entity_poly.pdbx_strand_id
1 'polypeptide(L)' 'MTVHFVGAGPGAADLLTVRATRLIGAADVVLYPGTYLDPEVLGHVSPDAELVDTQDL' A
#
# COMPACT_ATOMS: atom_id res chain seq x y z
N MET A 1 -15.25 -10.40 -2.73
CA MET A 1 -13.89 -10.38 -2.16
C MET A 1 -12.92 -10.35 -3.32
N THR A 2 -12.08 -9.32 -3.39
CA THR A 2 -11.16 -9.08 -4.52
C THR A 2 -9.78 -8.72 -3.97
N VAL A 3 -8.72 -9.30 -4.55
CA VAL A 3 -7.33 -8.93 -4.24
C VAL A 3 -6.78 -8.09 -5.38
N HIS A 4 -6.24 -6.92 -5.06
CA HIS A 4 -5.60 -6.04 -6.02
C HIS A 4 -4.09 -6.05 -5.79
N PHE A 5 -3.32 -6.55 -6.77
CA PHE A 5 -1.89 -6.34 -6.78
C PHE A 5 -1.59 -4.93 -7.29
N VAL A 6 -0.89 -4.15 -6.47
CA VAL A 6 -0.58 -2.74 -6.74
C VAL A 6 0.93 -2.58 -6.78
N GLY A 7 1.46 -2.02 -7.87
CA GLY A 7 2.86 -1.62 -7.93
C GLY A 7 3.05 -0.29 -7.18
N ALA A 8 3.97 -0.28 -6.20
CA ALA A 8 4.29 0.92 -5.41
C ALA A 8 5.19 1.93 -6.16
N GLY A 9 5.67 1.57 -7.36
CA GLY A 9 6.64 2.39 -8.10
C GLY A 9 8.07 2.18 -7.60
N PRO A 10 9.00 3.10 -7.95
CA PRO A 10 10.43 2.92 -7.69
C PRO A 10 10.89 3.39 -6.28
N GLY A 11 9.98 3.89 -5.44
CA GLY A 11 10.30 4.36 -4.09
C GLY A 11 9.35 5.46 -3.64
N ALA A 12 9.54 6.68 -4.16
CA ALA A 12 8.80 7.86 -3.73
C ALA A 12 7.27 7.71 -3.85
N ALA A 13 6.54 8.11 -2.81
CA ALA A 13 5.09 7.93 -2.71
C ALA A 13 4.31 8.71 -3.77
N ASP A 14 4.82 9.87 -4.21
CA ASP A 14 4.22 10.69 -5.25
C ASP A 14 4.32 10.09 -6.66
N LEU A 15 5.09 9.01 -6.84
CA LEU A 15 5.17 8.25 -8.08
C LEU A 15 4.13 7.12 -8.18
N LEU A 16 3.27 6.97 -7.17
CA LEU A 16 2.11 6.09 -7.26
C LEU A 16 1.18 6.54 -8.38
N THR A 17 0.64 5.57 -9.11
CA THR A 17 -0.45 5.89 -10.04
C THR A 17 -1.68 6.34 -9.25
N VAL A 18 -2.49 7.24 -9.84
CA VAL A 18 -3.77 7.67 -9.24
C VAL A 18 -4.68 6.49 -8.89
N ARG A 19 -4.61 5.40 -9.67
CA ARG A 19 -5.38 4.18 -9.39
C ARG A 19 -4.86 3.44 -8.16
N ALA A 20 -3.54 3.37 -7.98
CA ALA A 20 -2.92 2.74 -6.81
C ALA A 20 -3.38 3.43 -5.52
N THR A 21 -3.24 4.75 -5.44
CA THR A 21 -3.68 5.55 -4.28
C THR A 21 -5.15 5.34 -3.94
N ARG A 22 -6.03 5.30 -4.96
CA ARG A 22 -7.47 5.05 -4.75
C ARG A 22 -7.77 3.64 -4.25
N LEU A 23 -7.05 2.63 -4.73
CA LEU A 23 -7.26 1.25 -4.32
C LEU A 23 -6.79 1.03 -2.88
N ILE A 24 -5.58 1.48 -2.53
CA ILE A 24 -5.04 1.30 -1.16
C ILE A 24 -5.80 2.15 -0.13
N GLY A 25 -6.30 3.33 -0.50
CA GLY A 25 -7.13 4.16 0.37
C GLY A 25 -8.55 3.65 0.59
N ALA A 26 -9.02 2.70 -0.23
CA ALA A 26 -10.34 2.07 -0.10
C ALA A 26 -10.27 0.61 0.37
N ALA A 27 -9.08 0.07 0.60
CA ALA A 27 -8.89 -1.31 1.02
C ALA A 27 -9.12 -1.45 2.53
N ASP A 28 -9.83 -2.50 2.93
CA ASP A 28 -10.00 -2.86 4.33
C ASP A 28 -8.73 -3.49 4.94
N VAL A 29 -7.90 -4.12 4.09
CA VAL A 29 -6.64 -4.77 4.48
C VAL A 29 -5.57 -4.47 3.43
N VAL A 30 -4.38 -4.05 3.88
CA VAL A 30 -3.23 -3.76 3.03
C VAL A 30 -2.01 -4.56 3.49
N LEU A 31 -1.53 -5.45 2.61
CA LEU A 31 -0.29 -6.20 2.79
C LEU A 31 0.85 -5.43 2.13
N TYR A 32 1.98 -5.27 2.81
CA TYR A 32 3.15 -4.55 2.26
C TYR A 32 4.49 -5.20 2.65
N PRO A 33 5.53 -5.10 1.79
CA PRO A 33 6.79 -5.83 1.97
C PRO A 33 7.83 -5.07 2.81
N GLY A 34 7.51 -4.73 4.06
CA GLY A 34 8.45 -4.13 5.01
C GLY A 34 9.27 -2.96 4.46
N THR A 35 10.57 -3.00 4.70
CA THR A 35 11.52 -1.95 4.26
C THR A 35 11.70 -1.81 2.76
N TYR A 36 11.10 -2.67 1.93
CA TYR A 36 11.11 -2.49 0.47
C TYR A 36 10.11 -1.43 0.00
N LEU A 37 9.19 -1.00 0.88
CA LEU A 37 8.24 0.08 0.64
C LEU A 37 8.70 1.35 1.36
N ASP A 38 8.60 2.49 0.68
CA ASP A 38 8.72 3.78 1.34
C ASP A 38 7.54 3.97 2.32
N PRO A 39 7.78 4.23 3.62
CA PRO A 39 6.71 4.43 4.60
C PRO A 39 5.70 5.51 4.22
N GLU A 40 6.08 6.51 3.42
CA GLU A 40 5.16 7.56 2.97
C GLU A 40 4.02 7.01 2.10
N VAL A 41 4.22 5.88 1.40
CA VAL A 41 3.16 5.21 0.64
C VAL A 41 1.99 4.81 1.54
N LEU A 42 2.27 4.40 2.77
CA LEU A 42 1.25 4.01 3.74
C LEU A 42 0.40 5.20 4.20
N GLY A 43 0.85 6.44 3.99
CA GLY A 43 0.04 7.64 4.24
C GLY A 43 -1.21 7.76 3.36
N HIS A 44 -1.31 6.97 2.29
CA HIS A 44 -2.50 6.89 1.45
C HIS A 44 -3.50 5.81 1.88
N VAL A 45 -3.12 4.95 2.81
CA VAL A 45 -3.98 3.87 3.31
C VAL A 45 -5.05 4.46 4.23
N SER A 46 -6.25 3.85 4.22
CA SER A 46 -7.32 4.23 5.14
C SER A 46 -6.85 4.07 6.60
N PRO A 47 -7.17 5.01 7.51
CA PRO A 47 -6.85 4.86 8.94
C PRO A 47 -7.59 3.68 9.59
N ASP A 48 -8.68 3.20 8.98
CA ASP A 48 -9.46 2.06 9.47
C ASP A 48 -8.99 0.71 8.89
N ALA A 49 -8.01 0.72 7.96
CA ALA A 49 -7.51 -0.50 7.33
C ALA A 49 -6.54 -1.26 8.25
N GLU A 50 -6.58 -2.59 8.17
CA GLU A 50 -5.56 -3.44 8.77
C GLU A 50 -4.29 -3.41 7.91
N LEU A 51 -3.18 -3.00 8.53
CA LEU A 51 -1.85 -3.03 7.93
C LEU A 51 -1.14 -4.33 8.33
N VAL A 52 -0.74 -5.11 7.33
CA VAL A 52 0.00 -6.37 7.54
C VAL A 52 1.37 -6.26 6.89
N ASP A 53 2.40 -6.13 7.73
CA ASP A 53 3.78 -6.19 7.29
C ASP A 53 4.17 -7.63 6.95
N THR A 54 4.67 -7.85 5.74
CA THR A 54 5.10 -9.16 5.27
C THR A 54 6.62 -9.34 5.28
N GLN A 55 7.38 -8.46 5.94
CA GLN A 55 8.85 -8.53 5.93
C GLN A 55 9.41 -9.89 6.38
N ASP A 56 8.80 -10.47 7.39
CA ASP A 56 9.27 -11.69 8.06
C ASP A 56 8.39 -12.92 7.77
N LEU A 57 7.52 -12.84 6.75
CA LEU A 57 6.75 -13.99 6.23
C LEU A 57 7.58 -14.79 5.22
#